data_AF-A0AAV9G6W2-F1
#
_entry.id   AF-A0AAV9G6W2-F1
#
_cell.length_a   1.000
_cell.length_b   1.000
_cell.length_c   1.000
_cell.angle_alpha   90.00
_cell.angle_beta   90.00
_cell.angle_gamma   90.00
#
_symmetry.space_group_name_H-M   'P 1'
#
loop_
_entity.id
_entity.type
_entity.pdbx_description
1 polymer ?
#
loop_
_entity_poly.entity_id
_entity_poly.type
_entity_poly.pdbx_seq_one_letter_code
_entity_poly.pdbx_strand_id
1 'polypeptide(L)'
;MQEYIRKLVLGLRRALLSKRRPNPAPETTTTSDESTAGPSRSDKVEELPSREIPKEELTEPISAETQVTMALETLKIEHVPPTHQVYAAFFRDVTNSDFLHAQLKARNPEFDYALIDASSVISRHHLLSGVFNALIVILDGTLLSQTPHSEIVLSMSTNNNIADAYRRWGIAPGKTKDLIVVKLVISPSSTEADSATQPAAQTPESIWAHLSESIKGRPVPLSDEEISTATDWQKVRKYYSLNNVPVLAKTEGEEAKKKVMETLAVSSMALRTL
;
A
#
# COMPACT_ATOMS: atom_id res chain seq x y z
N MET A 1 10.09 -23.38 -12.74
CA MET A 1 9.21 -22.26 -13.16
C MET A 1 9.68 -20.93 -12.56
N GLN A 2 9.98 -20.85 -11.26
CA GLN A 2 10.56 -19.66 -10.60
C GLN A 2 11.89 -19.17 -11.23
N GLU A 3 12.82 -20.08 -11.54
CA GLU A 3 14.10 -19.76 -12.21
C GLU A 3 13.92 -19.12 -13.60
N TYR A 4 12.84 -19.46 -14.29
CA TYR A 4 12.53 -18.97 -15.63
C TYR A 4 12.02 -17.53 -15.58
N ILE A 5 11.15 -17.23 -14.61
CA ILE A 5 10.65 -15.87 -14.37
C ILE A 5 11.79 -14.94 -13.94
N ARG A 6 12.69 -15.41 -13.06
CA ARG A 6 13.86 -14.65 -12.62
C ARG A 6 14.79 -14.31 -13.79
N LYS A 7 15.03 -15.26 -14.69
CA LYS A 7 15.81 -15.04 -15.92
C LYS A 7 15.11 -14.09 -16.91
N LEU A 8 13.78 -14.14 -17.01
CA LEU A 8 12.99 -13.26 -17.87
C LEU A 8 13.07 -11.80 -17.40
N VAL A 9 12.91 -11.57 -16.09
CA VAL A 9 12.96 -10.24 -15.46
C VAL A 9 14.37 -9.64 -15.55
N LEU A 10 15.42 -10.44 -15.28
CA LEU A 10 16.81 -10.01 -15.48
C LEU A 10 17.14 -9.69 -16.94
N GLY A 11 16.57 -10.45 -17.88
CA GLY A 11 16.69 -10.20 -19.32
C GLY A 11 16.07 -8.87 -19.75
N LEU A 12 14.85 -8.57 -19.26
CA LEU A 12 14.18 -7.30 -19.54
C LEU A 12 14.95 -6.11 -18.95
N ARG A 13 15.47 -6.23 -17.73
CA ARG A 13 16.25 -5.16 -17.06
C ARG A 13 17.53 -4.81 -17.82
N ARG A 14 18.24 -5.82 -18.36
CA ARG A 14 19.43 -5.59 -19.20
C ARG A 14 19.09 -4.94 -20.56
N ALA A 15 17.98 -5.32 -21.18
CA ALA A 15 17.53 -4.74 -22.45
C ALA A 15 17.06 -3.27 -22.31
N LEU A 16 16.47 -2.91 -21.17
CA LEU A 16 16.04 -1.53 -20.89
C LEU A 16 17.23 -0.62 -20.56
N LEU A 17 18.27 -1.14 -19.90
CA LEU A 17 19.49 -0.39 -19.59
C LEU A 17 20.37 -0.16 -20.83
N SER A 18 20.30 -1.01 -21.86
CA SER A 18 21.11 -0.86 -23.09
C SER A 18 20.53 0.11 -24.13
N LYS A 19 19.33 0.67 -23.91
CA LYS A 19 18.63 1.54 -24.89
C LYS A 19 18.66 3.04 -24.57
N ARG A 20 19.38 3.49 -23.53
CA ARG A 20 19.61 4.93 -23.33
C ARG A 20 20.69 5.44 -24.29
N ARG A 21 20.30 5.94 -25.46
CA ARG A 21 21.10 6.88 -26.25
C ARG A 21 20.87 8.31 -25.75
N PRO A 22 21.87 9.21 -25.82
CA PRO A 22 21.74 10.59 -25.39
C PRO A 22 20.88 11.40 -26.39
N ASN A 23 20.17 12.38 -25.85
CA ASN A 23 19.24 13.26 -26.55
C ASN A 23 20.00 14.32 -27.39
N PRO A 24 19.67 14.55 -28.68
CA PRO A 24 20.16 15.73 -29.39
C PRO A 24 19.21 16.94 -29.21
N ALA A 25 19.82 18.13 -29.19
CA ALA A 25 19.20 19.45 -29.05
C ALA A 25 18.51 19.93 -30.36
N PRO A 26 17.74 21.04 -30.36
CA PRO A 26 16.76 21.35 -31.40
C PRO A 26 17.31 22.26 -32.50
N GLU A 27 16.84 22.07 -33.73
CA GLU A 27 16.98 23.03 -34.84
C GLU A 27 15.67 23.22 -35.62
N THR A 28 15.62 24.37 -36.27
CA THR A 28 14.48 25.15 -36.79
C THR A 28 14.19 24.95 -38.28
N THR A 29 12.92 25.20 -38.68
CA THR A 29 12.41 25.66 -40.02
C THR A 29 12.61 24.70 -41.22
N THR A 30 11.77 24.56 -42.25
CA THR A 30 10.82 25.41 -43.00
C THR A 30 9.91 24.52 -43.90
N THR A 31 8.67 24.98 -44.13
CA THR A 31 7.80 24.93 -45.36
C THR A 31 7.80 23.73 -46.32
N SER A 32 6.59 23.21 -46.62
CA SER A 32 5.95 23.30 -47.96
C SER A 32 4.54 22.69 -47.98
N ASP A 33 3.69 23.29 -48.82
CA ASP A 33 2.30 23.00 -49.17
C ASP A 33 2.00 21.54 -49.57
N GLU A 34 0.72 21.13 -49.45
CA GLU A 34 -0.19 20.90 -50.62
C GLU A 34 -1.47 20.12 -50.24
N SER A 35 -2.64 20.68 -50.62
CA SER A 35 -3.92 20.07 -51.07
C SER A 35 -4.52 18.87 -50.30
N THR A 36 -5.83 18.79 -49.98
CA THR A 36 -6.97 18.71 -50.92
C THR A 36 -8.31 18.69 -50.15
N ALA A 37 -9.39 19.11 -50.82
CA ALA A 37 -10.82 19.17 -50.42
C ALA A 37 -11.42 17.87 -49.81
N GLY A 38 -12.39 17.95 -48.89
CA GLY A 38 -13.84 18.03 -49.18
C GLY A 38 -14.70 17.32 -48.11
N PRO A 39 -16.05 17.47 -48.08
CA PRO A 39 -16.84 17.59 -46.83
C PRO A 39 -17.92 16.51 -46.58
N SER A 40 -18.68 16.71 -45.48
CA SER A 40 -20.04 16.19 -45.14
C SER A 40 -20.16 14.72 -44.69
N ARG A 41 -20.65 14.41 -43.47
CA ARG A 41 -22.01 14.52 -42.89
C ARG A 41 -22.99 13.53 -43.53
N SER A 42 -23.33 12.46 -42.81
CA SER A 42 -24.66 11.86 -42.83
C SER A 42 -24.87 10.95 -41.63
N ASP A 43 -26.00 11.22 -40.99
CA ASP A 43 -26.61 10.47 -39.91
C ASP A 43 -27.01 9.06 -40.35
N LYS A 44 -26.87 8.09 -39.45
CA LYS A 44 -27.74 6.91 -39.43
C LYS A 44 -27.84 6.35 -38.01
N VAL A 45 -28.92 6.74 -37.34
CA VAL A 45 -29.39 6.11 -36.10
C VAL A 45 -30.06 4.81 -36.52
N GLU A 46 -29.50 3.67 -36.10
CA GLU A 46 -30.08 2.35 -36.29
C GLU A 46 -30.56 1.84 -34.93
N GLU A 47 -31.88 1.75 -34.84
CA GLU A 47 -32.70 1.39 -33.69
C GLU A 47 -32.67 -0.14 -33.52
N LEU A 48 -32.21 -0.62 -32.36
CA LEU A 48 -32.21 -2.04 -31.98
C LEU A 48 -33.26 -2.27 -30.87
N PRO A 49 -34.15 -3.26 -31.02
CA PRO A 49 -35.31 -3.42 -30.15
C PRO A 49 -35.00 -4.12 -28.82
N SER A 50 -35.78 -3.69 -27.83
CA SER A 50 -35.92 -4.17 -26.47
C SER A 50 -36.02 -5.70 -26.36
N ARG A 51 -35.21 -6.31 -25.49
CA ARG A 51 -35.43 -7.67 -24.97
C ARG A 51 -35.71 -7.60 -23.47
N GLU A 52 -36.92 -8.01 -23.14
CA GLU A 52 -37.41 -8.23 -21.78
C GLU A 52 -36.64 -9.37 -21.09
N ILE A 53 -36.28 -9.17 -19.83
CA ILE A 53 -35.74 -10.21 -18.95
C ILE A 53 -36.88 -10.60 -17.99
N PRO A 54 -37.34 -11.86 -18.01
CA PRO A 54 -38.35 -12.33 -17.05
C PRO A 54 -37.79 -12.39 -15.63
N LYS A 55 -38.64 -11.96 -14.69
CA LYS A 55 -38.50 -12.16 -13.24
C LYS A 55 -38.64 -13.64 -12.93
N GLU A 56 -37.69 -14.20 -12.19
CA GLU A 56 -37.95 -15.39 -11.39
C GLU A 56 -37.21 -15.30 -10.06
N GLU A 57 -38.01 -15.47 -9.02
CA GLU A 57 -37.77 -15.35 -7.60
C GLU A 57 -37.64 -16.77 -7.06
N LEU A 58 -36.56 -17.09 -6.34
CA LEU A 58 -36.64 -18.11 -5.29
C LEU A 58 -35.62 -17.86 -4.18
N THR A 59 -36.21 -17.51 -3.06
CA THR A 59 -35.72 -17.36 -1.70
C THR A 59 -35.18 -18.68 -1.15
N GLU A 60 -34.03 -18.63 -0.48
CA GLU A 60 -33.67 -19.54 0.63
C GLU A 60 -32.78 -18.80 1.66
N PRO A 61 -32.85 -19.18 2.95
CA PRO A 61 -32.83 -18.24 4.06
C PRO A 61 -31.41 -17.84 4.51
N ILE A 62 -31.22 -16.53 4.67
CA ILE A 62 -30.03 -15.98 5.33
C ILE A 62 -30.20 -16.20 6.84
N SER A 63 -29.59 -17.26 7.35
CA SER A 63 -29.32 -17.39 8.77
C SER A 63 -28.49 -16.19 9.22
N ALA A 64 -29.16 -15.24 9.87
CA ALA A 64 -28.55 -14.14 10.59
C ALA A 64 -27.89 -14.68 11.87
N GLU A 65 -26.75 -15.36 11.70
CA GLU A 65 -25.78 -15.48 12.79
C GLU A 65 -24.97 -14.19 12.80
N THR A 66 -25.18 -13.40 13.86
CA THR A 66 -24.44 -12.20 14.19
C THR A 66 -22.94 -12.51 14.22
N GLN A 67 -22.27 -12.27 13.10
CA GLN A 67 -20.81 -12.27 13.03
C GLN A 67 -20.31 -11.17 13.94
N VAL A 68 -19.59 -11.54 14.98
CA VAL A 68 -18.64 -10.65 15.64
C VAL A 68 -17.65 -10.25 14.54
N THR A 69 -17.82 -9.05 13.99
CA THR A 69 -16.95 -8.56 12.93
C THR A 69 -15.56 -8.33 13.54
N MET A 70 -14.65 -9.29 13.35
CA MET A 70 -13.24 -9.09 13.63
C MET A 70 -12.79 -7.83 12.85
N ALA A 71 -12.24 -6.82 13.54
CA ALA A 71 -11.74 -5.60 12.88
C ALA A 71 -10.38 -5.81 12.20
N LEU A 72 -9.90 -7.06 12.17
CA LEU A 72 -8.76 -7.50 11.39
C LEU A 72 -9.20 -7.77 9.94
N GLU A 73 -8.64 -7.04 9.00
CA GLU A 73 -8.89 -7.19 7.57
C GLU A 73 -7.76 -7.97 6.92
N THR A 74 -8.09 -8.89 6.01
CA THR A 74 -7.11 -9.48 5.07
C THR A 74 -6.93 -8.57 3.87
N LEU A 75 -5.73 -8.02 3.69
CA LEU A 75 -5.40 -7.16 2.56
C LEU A 75 -5.13 -8.01 1.31
N LYS A 76 -6.00 -7.91 0.32
CA LYS A 76 -5.79 -8.52 -1.00
C LYS A 76 -4.83 -7.65 -1.80
N ILE A 77 -3.63 -8.17 -2.05
CA ILE A 77 -2.61 -7.49 -2.83
C ILE A 77 -2.34 -8.33 -4.07
N GLU A 78 -2.50 -7.72 -5.24
CA GLU A 78 -2.26 -8.39 -6.51
C GLU A 78 -0.79 -8.79 -6.65
N HIS A 79 -0.56 -9.92 -7.34
CA HIS A 79 0.78 -10.46 -7.63
C HIS A 79 1.61 -10.90 -6.41
N VAL A 80 0.98 -11.08 -5.25
CA VAL A 80 1.61 -11.68 -4.07
C VAL A 80 1.46 -13.20 -4.12
N PRO A 81 2.54 -13.99 -3.90
CA PRO A 81 2.43 -15.44 -3.84
C PRO A 81 1.41 -15.88 -2.78
N PRO A 82 0.61 -16.94 -3.02
CA PRO A 82 -0.37 -17.43 -2.03
C PRO A 82 0.22 -17.84 -0.67
N THR A 83 1.54 -18.03 -0.61
CA THR A 83 2.28 -18.29 0.63
C THR A 83 2.39 -17.08 1.55
N HIS A 84 2.14 -15.87 1.04
CA HIS A 84 2.21 -14.62 1.79
C HIS A 84 0.81 -14.07 2.01
N GLN A 85 0.42 -13.91 3.27
CA GLN A 85 -0.85 -13.30 3.65
C GLN A 85 -0.58 -12.03 4.44
N VAL A 86 -1.32 -10.97 4.12
CA VAL A 86 -1.21 -9.69 4.81
C VAL A 86 -2.51 -9.41 5.54
N TYR A 87 -2.41 -9.14 6.84
CA TYR A 87 -3.51 -8.69 7.67
C TYR A 87 -3.24 -7.28 8.17
N ALA A 88 -4.29 -6.48 8.30
CA ALA A 88 -4.19 -5.15 8.88
C ALA A 88 -5.35 -4.85 9.82
N ALA A 89 -5.07 -4.06 10.85
CA ALA A 89 -6.06 -3.57 11.80
C ALA A 89 -5.79 -2.10 12.10
N PHE A 90 -6.84 -1.33 12.35
CA PHE A 90 -6.73 0.08 12.72
C PHE A 90 -7.28 0.31 14.12
N PHE A 91 -6.47 0.93 14.98
CA PHE A 91 -6.82 1.30 16.34
C PHE A 91 -6.74 2.82 16.51
N ARG A 92 -7.78 3.39 17.11
CA ARG A 92 -7.83 4.78 17.51
C ARG A 92 -7.73 4.92 19.02
N ASP A 93 -7.41 6.12 19.46
CA ASP A 93 -7.37 6.46 20.89
C ASP A 93 -6.42 5.54 21.70
N VAL A 94 -5.30 5.15 21.09
CA VAL A 94 -4.28 4.28 21.69
C VAL A 94 -3.57 4.99 22.84
N THR A 95 -3.50 4.31 23.98
CA THR A 95 -2.98 4.88 25.24
C THR A 95 -1.66 4.24 25.69
N ASN A 96 -1.25 3.11 25.10
CA ASN A 96 -0.06 2.36 25.49
C ASN A 96 1.03 2.32 24.42
N SER A 97 1.17 3.39 23.61
CA SER A 97 2.20 3.46 22.56
C SER A 97 3.63 3.36 23.11
N ASP A 98 3.90 3.79 24.35
CA ASP A 98 5.18 3.58 25.04
C ASP A 98 5.52 2.09 25.20
N PHE A 99 4.53 1.31 25.65
CA PHE A 99 4.67 -0.13 25.82
C PHE A 99 4.95 -0.81 24.47
N LEU A 100 4.14 -0.50 23.45
CA LEU A 100 4.30 -1.07 22.11
C LEU A 100 5.67 -0.74 21.51
N HIS A 101 6.11 0.51 21.65
CA HIS A 101 7.43 0.94 21.19
C HIS A 101 8.56 0.22 21.94
N ALA A 102 8.41 -0.02 23.24
CA ALA A 102 9.37 -0.80 24.02
C ALA A 102 9.48 -2.25 23.52
N GLN A 103 8.37 -2.89 23.14
CA GLN A 103 8.38 -4.25 22.56
C GLN A 103 9.16 -4.31 21.25
N LEU A 104 8.93 -3.36 20.34
CA LEU A 104 9.69 -3.26 19.09
C LEU A 104 11.19 -3.05 19.35
N LYS A 105 11.53 -2.17 20.30
CA LYS A 105 12.93 -1.90 20.67
C LYS A 105 13.60 -3.12 21.30
N ALA A 106 12.87 -3.90 22.07
CA ALA A 106 13.34 -5.16 22.68
C ALA A 106 13.42 -6.32 21.66
N ARG A 107 12.95 -6.12 20.42
CA ARG A 107 12.82 -7.16 19.39
C ARG A 107 12.02 -8.36 19.89
N ASN A 108 10.93 -8.09 20.62
CA ASN A 108 10.07 -9.16 21.07
C ASN A 108 9.41 -9.85 19.86
N PRO A 109 9.63 -11.15 19.62
CA PRO A 109 9.04 -11.87 18.49
C PRO A 109 7.51 -11.91 18.52
N GLU A 110 6.89 -11.76 19.69
CA GLU A 110 5.42 -11.64 19.81
C GLU A 110 4.90 -10.35 19.17
N PHE A 111 5.74 -9.32 19.08
CA PHE A 111 5.42 -8.01 18.50
C PHE A 111 6.04 -7.81 17.12
N ASP A 112 6.27 -8.88 16.37
CA ASP A 112 6.72 -8.79 14.98
C ASP A 112 5.56 -8.33 14.07
N TYR A 113 5.31 -7.02 14.10
CA TYR A 113 4.30 -6.28 13.36
C TYR A 113 4.88 -4.98 12.82
N ALA A 114 4.31 -4.47 11.73
CA ALA A 114 4.56 -3.10 11.30
C ALA A 114 3.58 -2.21 12.06
N LEU A 115 4.08 -1.49 13.08
CA LEU A 115 3.29 -0.51 13.84
C LEU A 115 3.50 0.88 13.22
N ILE A 116 2.47 1.38 12.56
CA ILE A 116 2.50 2.61 11.75
C ILE A 116 1.69 3.71 12.44
N ASP A 117 2.26 4.90 12.56
CA ASP A 117 1.55 6.10 13.03
C ASP A 117 0.55 6.55 11.96
N ALA A 118 -0.74 6.35 12.22
CA ALA A 118 -1.82 6.60 11.26
C ALA A 118 -1.91 8.09 10.87
N SER A 119 -1.41 9.00 11.70
CA SER A 119 -1.36 10.43 11.36
C SER A 119 -0.43 10.75 10.19
N SER A 120 0.44 9.81 9.79
CA SER A 120 1.29 9.93 8.60
C SER A 120 0.72 9.22 7.36
N VAL A 121 -0.44 8.57 7.48
CA VAL A 121 -1.08 7.79 6.40
C VAL A 121 -2.20 8.62 5.78
N ILE A 122 -2.22 8.71 4.46
CA ILE A 122 -3.15 9.55 3.69
C ILE A 122 -4.46 8.82 3.38
N SER A 123 -4.36 7.56 2.97
CA SER A 123 -5.46 6.71 2.50
C SER A 123 -5.07 5.24 2.58
N ARG A 124 -6.03 4.35 2.33
CA ARG A 124 -5.79 2.93 2.09
C ARG A 124 -4.89 2.70 0.90
N HIS A 125 -5.06 3.45 -0.19
CA HIS A 125 -4.22 3.32 -1.38
C HIS A 125 -2.75 3.62 -1.07
N HIS A 126 -2.50 4.65 -0.25
CA HIS A 126 -1.17 5.00 0.24
C HIS A 126 -0.56 3.89 1.11
N LEU A 127 -1.33 3.33 2.04
CA LEU A 127 -0.89 2.20 2.88
C LEU A 127 -0.55 0.98 2.02
N LEU A 128 -1.46 0.58 1.13
CA LEU A 128 -1.29 -0.58 0.25
C LEU A 128 -0.08 -0.41 -0.67
N SER A 129 0.18 0.81 -1.15
CA SER A 129 1.39 1.09 -1.94
C SER A 129 2.66 0.83 -1.14
N GLY A 130 2.69 1.23 0.13
CA GLY A 130 3.83 0.97 1.03
C GLY A 130 4.03 -0.52 1.31
N VAL A 131 2.94 -1.24 1.57
CA VAL A 131 2.98 -2.70 1.79
C VAL A 131 3.44 -3.43 0.52
N PHE A 132 2.90 -3.08 -0.64
CA PHE A 132 3.28 -3.68 -1.93
C PHE A 132 4.76 -3.45 -2.24
N ASN A 133 5.26 -2.23 -2.05
CA ASN A 133 6.68 -1.90 -2.21
C ASN A 133 7.58 -2.74 -1.30
N ALA A 134 7.18 -2.93 -0.04
CA ALA A 134 7.92 -3.81 0.87
C ALA A 134 7.90 -5.27 0.42
N LEU A 135 6.75 -5.75 -0.07
CA LEU A 135 6.63 -7.12 -0.58
C LEU A 135 7.53 -7.38 -1.77
N ILE A 136 7.69 -6.42 -2.70
CA ILE A 136 8.66 -6.54 -3.79
C ILE A 136 10.07 -6.77 -3.23
N VAL A 137 10.49 -5.92 -2.27
CA VAL A 137 11.81 -6.02 -1.64
C VAL A 137 11.99 -7.36 -0.91
N ILE A 138 10.94 -7.82 -0.23
CA ILE A 138 10.92 -9.10 0.50
C ILE A 138 11.07 -10.28 -0.46
N LEU A 139 10.28 -10.30 -1.54
CA LEU A 139 10.29 -11.36 -2.55
C LEU A 139 11.59 -11.39 -3.36
N ASP A 140 12.20 -10.22 -3.59
CA ASP A 140 13.50 -10.11 -4.25
C ASP A 140 14.67 -10.51 -3.32
N GLY A 141 14.43 -10.60 -2.01
CA GLY A 141 15.45 -10.90 -1.01
C GLY A 141 16.43 -9.75 -0.79
N THR A 142 16.00 -8.51 -1.04
CA THR A 142 16.84 -7.30 -0.98
C THR A 142 16.55 -6.42 0.24
N LEU A 143 16.05 -7.02 1.33
CA LEU A 143 15.67 -6.31 2.55
C LEU A 143 16.83 -5.44 3.06
N LEU A 144 16.50 -4.17 3.33
CA LEU A 144 17.43 -3.25 3.98
C LEU A 144 17.21 -3.24 5.49
N SER A 145 15.96 -3.45 5.92
CA SER A 145 15.58 -3.56 7.32
C SER A 145 15.89 -4.93 7.92
N GLN A 146 15.76 -5.04 9.25
CA GLN A 146 16.03 -6.27 9.99
C GLN A 146 14.90 -7.30 9.90
N THR A 147 13.65 -6.86 9.68
CA THR A 147 12.48 -7.74 9.60
C THR A 147 11.58 -7.32 8.43
N PRO A 148 10.85 -8.28 7.80
CA PRO A 148 9.89 -7.95 6.75
C PRO A 148 8.86 -6.89 7.18
N HIS A 149 8.42 -6.91 8.44
CA HIS A 149 7.51 -5.91 9.00
C HIS A 149 8.13 -4.52 9.09
N SER A 150 9.40 -4.44 9.48
CA SER A 150 10.13 -3.19 9.50
C SER A 150 10.36 -2.64 8.08
N GLU A 151 10.42 -3.50 7.07
CA GLU A 151 10.51 -3.11 5.66
C GLU A 151 9.23 -2.43 5.18
N ILE A 152 8.06 -2.82 5.71
CA ILE A 152 6.78 -2.14 5.43
C ILE A 152 6.85 -0.68 5.89
N VAL A 153 7.34 -0.44 7.12
CA VAL A 153 7.52 0.93 7.64
C VAL A 153 8.55 1.71 6.82
N LEU A 154 9.67 1.06 6.43
CA LEU A 154 10.69 1.67 5.58
C LEU A 154 10.14 2.04 4.19
N SER A 155 9.23 1.22 3.66
CA SER A 155 8.68 1.40 2.31
C SER A 155 7.69 2.55 2.17
N MET A 156 7.23 3.10 3.30
CA MET A 156 6.51 4.37 3.35
C MET A 156 7.43 5.58 3.08
N SER A 157 8.74 5.43 3.28
CA SER A 157 9.73 6.48 3.08
C SER A 157 10.02 6.76 1.61
N THR A 158 10.47 7.98 1.33
CA THR A 158 11.02 8.38 0.02
C THR A 158 12.54 8.19 -0.07
N ASN A 159 13.19 7.78 1.02
CA ASN A 159 14.63 7.57 1.11
C ASN A 159 14.95 6.30 1.93
N ASN A 160 16.20 5.84 1.87
CA ASN A 160 16.64 4.61 2.53
C ASN A 160 17.20 4.83 3.96
N ASN A 161 16.96 5.99 4.57
CA ASN A 161 17.38 6.22 5.96
C ASN A 161 16.40 5.52 6.91
N ILE A 162 16.81 4.33 7.37
CA ILE A 162 16.02 3.46 8.24
C ILE A 162 15.58 4.16 9.52
N ALA A 163 16.50 4.87 10.19
CA ALA A 163 16.20 5.55 11.45
C ALA A 163 15.24 6.73 11.26
N ASP A 164 15.39 7.49 10.17
CA ASP A 164 14.45 8.54 9.79
C ASP A 164 13.08 7.94 9.47
N ALA A 165 13.04 6.78 8.82
CA ALA A 165 11.80 6.12 8.45
C ALA A 165 11.00 5.65 9.66
N TYR A 166 11.64 4.95 10.60
CA TYR A 166 10.96 4.51 11.82
C TYR A 166 10.49 5.68 12.66
N ARG A 167 11.24 6.80 12.67
CA ARG A 167 10.83 8.00 13.42
C ARG A 167 9.64 8.73 12.80
N ARG A 168 9.46 8.67 11.48
CA ARG A 168 8.40 9.38 10.76
C ARG A 168 7.14 8.53 10.63
N TRP A 169 7.27 7.31 10.13
CA TRP A 169 6.13 6.45 9.81
C TRP A 169 5.85 5.41 10.89
N GLY A 170 6.84 5.06 11.71
CA GLY A 170 6.64 4.20 12.86
C GLY A 170 6.01 4.91 14.05
N ILE A 171 5.66 4.15 15.08
CA ILE A 171 5.11 4.71 16.33
C ILE A 171 6.15 5.49 17.13
N ALA A 172 5.69 6.51 17.85
CA ALA A 172 6.50 7.30 18.75
C ALA A 172 5.97 7.19 20.20
N PRO A 173 6.87 6.96 21.19
CA PRO A 173 6.49 6.83 22.59
C PRO A 173 5.74 8.08 23.08
N GLY A 174 4.57 7.86 23.70
CA GLY A 174 3.70 8.88 24.27
C GLY A 174 3.03 9.82 23.26
N LYS A 175 3.22 9.60 21.95
CA LYS A 175 2.75 10.52 20.90
C LYS A 175 1.79 9.89 19.91
N THR A 176 1.93 8.61 19.62
CA THR A 176 1.01 7.91 18.70
C THR A 176 -0.33 7.67 19.39
N LYS A 177 -1.40 8.25 18.81
CA LYS A 177 -2.79 8.08 19.26
C LYS A 177 -3.59 7.16 18.33
N ASP A 178 -3.27 7.17 17.04
CA ASP A 178 -3.94 6.38 16.03
C ASP A 178 -2.89 5.47 15.37
N LEU A 179 -3.16 4.17 15.35
CA LEU A 179 -2.21 3.11 15.06
C LEU A 179 -2.77 2.18 14.00
N ILE A 180 -2.09 2.10 12.86
CA ILE A 180 -2.31 1.04 11.88
C ILE A 180 -1.30 -0.07 12.14
N VAL A 181 -1.79 -1.29 12.25
CA VAL A 181 -0.97 -2.50 12.41
C VAL A 181 -1.02 -3.29 11.13
N VAL A 182 0.12 -3.71 10.60
CA VAL A 182 0.20 -4.66 9.48
C VAL A 182 1.00 -5.88 9.89
N LYS A 183 0.43 -7.07 9.66
CA LYS A 183 1.04 -8.38 9.88
C LYS A 183 1.22 -9.09 8.55
N LEU A 184 2.46 -9.42 8.21
CA LEU A 184 2.82 -10.28 7.11
C LEU A 184 3.08 -11.69 7.64
N VAL A 185 2.28 -12.66 7.19
CA VAL A 185 2.50 -14.08 7.46
C VAL A 185 3.10 -14.72 6.22
N ILE A 186 4.31 -15.24 6.36
CA ILE A 186 5.01 -15.98 5.31
C ILE A 186 4.95 -17.46 5.69
N SER A 187 4.14 -18.22 4.95
CA SER A 187 4.09 -19.67 5.10
C SER A 187 5.28 -20.29 4.34
N PRO A 188 6.08 -21.17 4.97
CA PRO A 188 7.12 -21.87 4.25
C PRO A 188 6.48 -22.67 3.11
N SER A 189 7.02 -22.53 1.89
CA SER A 189 6.64 -23.46 0.82
C SER A 189 7.13 -24.85 1.20
N SER A 190 6.38 -25.89 0.82
CA SER A 190 6.53 -27.29 1.23
C SER A 190 7.87 -27.98 0.90
N THR A 191 8.92 -27.23 0.59
CA THR A 191 10.22 -27.71 0.11
C THR A 191 11.35 -27.55 1.14
N GLU A 192 11.13 -26.85 2.25
CA GLU A 192 12.16 -26.61 3.31
C GLU A 192 11.68 -27.03 4.70
N ALA A 193 10.85 -28.08 4.77
CA ALA A 193 10.33 -28.61 6.03
C ALA A 193 11.29 -29.62 6.69
N ASP A 194 12.55 -29.23 6.90
CA ASP A 194 13.50 -29.97 7.71
C ASP A 194 14.02 -29.07 8.84
N SER A 195 13.26 -28.98 9.94
CA SER A 195 13.78 -28.94 11.32
C SER A 195 12.65 -28.67 12.31
N ALA A 196 12.59 -29.52 13.34
CA ALA A 196 11.63 -29.50 14.42
C ALA A 196 11.76 -28.24 15.29
N THR A 197 11.01 -27.19 14.93
CA THR A 197 10.36 -26.19 15.80
C THR A 197 9.56 -25.30 14.84
N GLN A 198 8.43 -25.79 14.34
CA GLN A 198 7.52 -24.92 13.61
C GLN A 198 6.79 -24.04 14.63
N PRO A 199 6.88 -22.69 14.53
CA PRO A 199 5.95 -21.84 15.24
C PRO A 199 4.53 -22.17 14.78
N ALA A 200 3.58 -22.20 15.72
CA ALA A 200 2.18 -22.43 15.41
C ALA A 200 1.74 -21.52 14.24
N ALA A 201 1.01 -22.08 13.28
CA ALA A 201 0.50 -21.33 12.14
C ALA A 201 -0.24 -20.08 12.65
N GLN A 202 0.22 -18.89 12.25
CA GLN A 202 -0.39 -17.63 12.69
C GLN A 202 -1.72 -17.46 11.96
N THR A 203 -2.81 -17.88 12.59
CA THR A 203 -4.17 -17.72 12.07
C THR A 203 -4.69 -16.30 12.33
N PRO A 204 -5.65 -15.79 11.52
CA PRO A 204 -6.27 -14.49 11.74
C PRO A 204 -6.81 -14.32 13.17
N GLU A 205 -7.38 -15.38 13.75
CA GLU A 205 -7.96 -15.38 15.09
C GLU A 205 -6.87 -15.21 16.16
N SER A 206 -5.74 -15.93 16.01
CA SER A 206 -4.60 -15.80 16.93
C SER A 206 -3.96 -14.41 16.86
N ILE A 207 -3.88 -13.84 15.66
CA ILE A 207 -3.36 -12.48 15.44
C ILE A 207 -4.29 -11.47 16.10
N TRP A 208 -5.61 -11.59 15.86
CA TRP A 208 -6.60 -10.69 16.44
C TRP A 208 -6.64 -10.79 17.97
N ALA A 209 -6.59 -12.01 18.53
CA ALA A 209 -6.53 -12.23 19.97
C ALA A 209 -5.33 -11.49 20.59
N HIS A 210 -4.13 -11.67 20.01
CA HIS A 210 -2.93 -11.00 20.50
C HIS A 210 -3.01 -9.47 20.39
N LEU A 211 -3.51 -8.94 19.26
CA LEU A 211 -3.65 -7.49 19.05
C LEU A 211 -4.68 -6.88 20.02
N SER A 212 -5.81 -7.53 20.21
CA SER A 212 -6.89 -7.05 21.10
C SER A 212 -6.50 -7.09 22.58
N GLU A 213 -5.66 -8.03 22.99
CA GLU A 213 -5.10 -8.07 24.35
C GLU A 213 -3.99 -7.03 24.55
N SER A 214 -3.12 -6.86 23.56
CA SER A 214 -1.89 -6.06 23.69
C SER A 214 -2.09 -4.56 23.44
N ILE A 215 -3.05 -4.16 22.60
CA ILE A 215 -3.25 -2.76 22.19
C ILE A 215 -4.39 -2.15 23.00
N LYS A 216 -4.07 -1.13 23.80
CA LYS A 216 -5.06 -0.35 24.57
C LYS A 216 -5.59 0.80 23.73
N GLY A 217 -6.50 0.48 22.82
CA GLY A 217 -7.18 1.44 21.94
C GLY A 217 -8.50 0.87 21.43
N ARG A 218 -9.25 1.68 20.69
CA ARG A 218 -10.53 1.31 20.10
C ARG A 218 -10.33 0.85 18.65
N PRO A 219 -10.65 -0.40 18.30
CA PRO A 219 -10.56 -0.83 16.92
C PRO A 219 -11.62 -0.15 16.07
N VAL A 220 -11.25 0.24 14.86
CA VAL A 220 -12.12 0.86 13.85
C VAL A 220 -11.89 0.23 12.48
N PRO A 221 -12.84 0.35 11.54
CA PRO A 221 -12.61 -0.08 10.16
C PRO A 221 -11.39 0.63 9.57
N LEU A 222 -10.58 -0.10 8.81
CA LEU A 222 -9.49 0.47 8.03
C LEU A 222 -10.05 1.18 6.79
N SER A 223 -10.94 2.16 6.93
CA SER A 223 -11.56 2.85 5.80
C SER A 223 -10.88 4.18 5.50
N ASP A 224 -11.04 4.71 4.29
CA ASP A 224 -10.49 6.03 3.94
C ASP A 224 -11.10 7.14 4.79
N GLU A 225 -12.35 7.00 5.22
CA GLU A 225 -13.03 7.94 6.12
C GLU A 225 -12.34 8.01 7.49
N GLU A 226 -12.07 6.86 8.12
CA GLU A 226 -11.38 6.82 9.42
C GLU A 226 -9.91 7.24 9.28
N ILE A 227 -9.21 6.83 8.22
CA ILE A 227 -7.82 7.25 7.98
C ILE A 227 -7.75 8.76 7.82
N SER A 228 -8.61 9.35 6.98
CA SER A 228 -8.60 10.79 6.71
C SER A 228 -8.85 11.65 7.96
N THR A 229 -9.55 11.08 8.95
CA THR A 229 -9.79 11.72 10.25
C THR A 229 -8.54 11.72 11.13
N ALA A 230 -7.69 10.71 11.01
CA ALA A 230 -6.43 10.60 11.75
C ALA A 230 -5.25 11.35 11.07
N THR A 231 -5.31 11.53 9.74
CA THR A 231 -4.21 12.12 8.95
C THR A 231 -3.86 13.55 9.38
N ASP A 232 -2.59 13.77 9.73
CA ASP A 232 -2.00 15.11 9.90
C ASP A 232 -1.38 15.57 8.58
N TRP A 233 -2.08 16.44 7.87
CA TRP A 233 -1.63 16.96 6.58
C TRP A 233 -0.37 17.83 6.67
N GLN A 234 -0.07 18.46 7.81
CA GLN A 234 1.19 19.19 7.99
C GLN A 234 2.36 18.21 8.09
N LYS A 235 2.17 17.12 8.83
CA LYS A 235 3.13 16.01 8.94
C LYS A 235 3.37 15.38 7.57
N VAL A 236 2.31 15.04 6.82
CA VAL A 236 2.40 14.47 5.46
C VAL A 236 3.20 15.38 4.52
N ARG A 237 2.89 16.68 4.48
CA ARG A 237 3.64 17.64 3.65
C ARG A 237 5.12 17.68 4.00
N LYS A 238 5.45 17.65 5.29
CA LYS A 238 6.83 17.63 5.75
C LYS A 238 7.54 16.32 5.38
N TYR A 239 6.86 15.18 5.52
CA TYR A 239 7.48 13.87 5.32
C TYR A 239 7.79 13.58 3.86
N TYR A 240 6.89 13.97 2.96
CA TYR A 240 7.06 13.84 1.51
C TYR A 240 7.67 15.10 0.85
N SER A 241 8.18 16.06 1.64
CA SER A 241 8.80 17.30 1.15
C SER A 241 7.92 18.11 0.18
N LEU A 242 6.61 18.14 0.42
CA LEU A 242 5.60 18.74 -0.47
C LEU A 242 5.42 20.25 -0.29
N ASN A 243 6.10 20.87 0.66
CA ASN A 243 5.89 22.29 1.03
C ASN A 243 6.14 23.27 -0.14
N ASN A 244 7.06 22.95 -1.04
CA ASN A 244 7.50 23.85 -2.11
C ASN A 244 7.06 23.37 -3.51
N VAL A 245 6.01 22.56 -3.59
CA VAL A 245 5.56 21.97 -4.86
C VAL A 245 4.64 22.95 -5.61
N PRO A 246 5.02 23.46 -6.79
CA PRO A 246 4.24 24.49 -7.50
C PRO A 246 2.83 24.04 -7.91
N VAL A 247 2.63 22.75 -8.20
CA VAL A 247 1.31 22.24 -8.59
C VAL A 247 0.29 22.40 -7.45
N LEU A 248 0.70 22.25 -6.19
CA LEU A 248 -0.18 22.42 -5.03
C LEU A 248 -0.63 23.87 -4.82
N ALA A 249 0.18 24.84 -5.25
CA ALA A 249 -0.18 26.26 -5.22
C ALA A 249 -1.19 26.63 -6.32
N LYS A 250 -1.19 25.90 -7.44
CA LYS A 250 -2.08 26.11 -8.58
C LYS A 250 -3.40 25.34 -8.47
N THR A 251 -3.47 24.30 -7.64
CA THR A 251 -4.69 23.52 -7.42
C THR A 251 -5.66 24.30 -6.52
N GLU A 252 -6.87 24.52 -6.98
CA GLU A 252 -7.96 25.12 -6.18
C GLU A 252 -8.77 24.04 -5.47
N GLY A 253 -9.21 24.32 -4.24
CA GLY A 253 -9.97 23.39 -3.40
C GLY A 253 -9.10 22.49 -2.51
N GLU A 254 -9.51 22.36 -1.25
CA GLU A 254 -8.78 21.57 -0.24
C GLU A 254 -8.72 20.09 -0.63
N GLU A 255 -9.84 19.54 -1.10
CA GLU A 255 -9.94 18.12 -1.47
C GLU A 255 -9.09 17.79 -2.71
N ALA A 256 -9.10 18.66 -3.71
CA ALA A 256 -8.25 18.51 -4.89
C ALA A 256 -6.76 18.56 -4.50
N LYS A 257 -6.37 19.46 -3.59
CA LYS A 257 -4.99 19.51 -3.06
C LYS A 257 -4.62 18.22 -2.33
N LYS A 258 -5.51 17.65 -1.52
CA LYS A 258 -5.29 16.37 -0.82
C LYS A 258 -5.03 15.23 -1.80
N LYS A 259 -5.84 15.12 -2.85
CA LYS A 259 -5.65 14.12 -3.91
C LYS A 259 -4.34 14.28 -4.68
N VAL A 260 -3.94 15.52 -4.97
CA VAL A 260 -2.63 15.79 -5.59
C VAL A 260 -1.49 15.43 -4.62
N MET A 261 -1.60 15.76 -3.33
CA MET A 261 -0.60 15.39 -2.33
C MET A 261 -0.45 13.87 -2.20
N GLU A 262 -1.56 13.12 -2.17
CA GLU A 262 -1.54 11.66 -2.18
C GLU A 262 -0.82 11.10 -3.40
N THR A 263 -1.18 11.59 -4.60
CA THR A 263 -0.55 11.17 -5.85
C THR A 263 0.96 11.38 -5.83
N LEU A 264 1.40 12.54 -5.33
CA LEU A 264 2.83 12.86 -5.20
C LEU A 264 3.53 11.98 -4.15
N ALA A 265 2.88 11.70 -3.02
CA ALA A 265 3.42 10.83 -1.97
C ALA A 265 3.63 9.40 -2.49
N VAL A 266 2.59 8.80 -3.08
CA VAL A 266 2.64 7.44 -3.66
C VAL A 266 3.66 7.36 -4.78
N SER A 267 3.70 8.37 -5.68
CA SER A 267 4.71 8.44 -6.73
C SER A 267 6.13 8.48 -6.18
N SER A 268 6.35 9.25 -5.10
CA SER A 268 7.66 9.36 -4.46
C SER A 268 8.10 8.05 -3.80
N MET A 269 7.15 7.31 -3.22
CA MET A 269 7.41 5.97 -2.68
C MET A 269 7.79 4.98 -3.78
N ALA A 270 7.03 4.97 -4.89
CA ALA A 270 7.29 4.08 -6.02
C ALA A 270 8.64 4.33 -6.69
N LEU A 271 9.09 5.58 -6.76
CA LEU A 271 10.41 5.93 -7.31
C LEU A 271 11.57 5.46 -6.43
N ARG A 272 11.35 5.22 -5.12
CA ARG A 272 12.37 4.66 -4.23
C ARG A 272 12.68 3.20 -4.55
N THR A 273 11.68 2.44 -4.96
CA THR A 273 11.77 0.99 -5.18
C THR A 273 12.33 0.59 -6.56
N LEU A 274 12.65 1.54 -7.44
CA LEU A 274 13.26 1.31 -8.75
C LEU A 274 14.80 1.18 -8.68
#